data_AF-A0A7W1U9K7-F1
#
_entry.id   AF-A0A7W1U9K7-F1
#
_cell.length_a   1.000
_cell.length_b   1.000
_cell.length_c   1.000
_cell.angle_alpha   90.00
_cell.angle_beta   90.00
_cell.angle_gamma   90.00
#
_symmetry.space_group_name_H-M   'P 1'
#
loop_
_entity.id
_entity.type
_entity.pdbx_description
1 polymer ?
#
loop_
_entity_poly.entity_id
_entity_poly.type
_entity_poly.pdbx_seq_one_letter_code
_entity_poly.pdbx_strand_id
1 'polypeptide(L)'
;MIDPILETELRLLSLQVESWKKLHGFVTYALDKAKPIVSVEQENQFTEIRGILLQESEHVFEELDLVEALSAKAMNVLQRATSIRGVRELSVDETRRLEMDWNAVFTKIGVVQGQLKARKKELSSRTSFAESLARIFGQRTAGG
;
A
#
# COMPACT_ATOMS: atom_id res chain seq x y z
N MET A 1 9.59 13.59 19.52
CA MET A 1 10.07 14.14 18.23
C MET A 1 9.37 13.37 17.12
N ILE A 2 8.73 14.05 16.18
CA ILE A 2 8.13 13.41 14.99
C ILE A 2 9.29 12.97 14.10
N ASP A 3 9.31 11.70 13.70
CA ASP A 3 10.30 11.17 12.76
C ASP A 3 9.80 11.45 11.33
N PRO A 4 10.42 12.41 10.60
CA PRO A 4 9.93 12.83 9.29
C PRO A 4 10.10 11.75 8.22
N ILE A 5 11.06 10.83 8.39
CA ILE A 5 11.27 9.71 7.46
C ILE A 5 10.12 8.72 7.63
N LEU A 6 9.83 8.32 8.87
CA LEU A 6 8.74 7.41 9.17
C LEU A 6 7.37 7.95 8.71
N GLU A 7 7.13 9.26 8.83
CA GLU A 7 5.89 9.86 8.32
C GLU A 7 5.82 9.84 6.79
N THR A 8 6.95 10.04 6.13
CA THR A 8 7.05 9.97 4.66
C THR A 8 6.80 8.53 4.19
N GLU A 9 7.46 7.55 4.79
CA GLU A 9 7.26 6.11 4.51
C GLU A 9 5.80 5.69 4.70
N LEU A 10 5.17 6.10 5.82
CA LEU A 10 3.77 5.81 6.10
C LEU A 10 2.82 6.45 5.07
N ARG A 11 3.13 7.67 4.62
CA ARG A 11 2.34 8.37 3.60
C ARG A 11 2.45 7.68 2.25
N LEU A 12 3.68 7.38 1.80
CA LEU A 12 3.95 6.67 0.54
C LEU A 12 3.24 5.32 0.52
N LEU A 13 3.41 4.53 1.58
CA LEU A 13 2.79 3.22 1.68
C LEU A 13 1.26 3.29 1.72
N SER A 14 0.69 4.31 2.38
CA SER A 14 -0.77 4.46 2.44
C SER A 14 -1.36 4.81 1.07
N LEU A 15 -0.71 5.71 0.32
CA LEU A 15 -1.12 6.01 -1.06
C LEU A 15 -1.04 4.77 -1.95
N GLN A 16 0.06 4.02 -1.84
CA GLN A 16 0.26 2.79 -2.57
C GLN A 16 -0.84 1.77 -2.25
N VAL A 17 -1.14 1.53 -0.97
CA VAL A 17 -2.24 0.64 -0.54
C VAL A 17 -3.58 1.02 -1.16
N GLU A 18 -3.92 2.31 -1.19
CA GLU A 18 -5.19 2.76 -1.76
C GLU A 18 -5.25 2.55 -3.28
N SER A 19 -4.16 2.81 -4.01
CA SER A 19 -4.06 2.51 -5.43
C SER A 19 -4.21 1.02 -5.71
N TRP A 20 -3.55 0.15 -4.93
CA TRP A 20 -3.71 -1.30 -5.01
C TRP A 20 -5.19 -1.69 -4.75
N LYS A 21 -5.81 -1.23 -3.66
CA LYS A 21 -7.22 -1.55 -3.38
C LYS A 21 -8.18 -1.18 -4.51
N LYS A 22 -8.00 0.00 -5.11
CA LYS A 22 -8.83 0.44 -6.23
C LYS A 22 -8.65 -0.47 -7.45
N LEU A 23 -7.41 -0.79 -7.81
CA LEU A 23 -7.12 -1.73 -8.90
C LEU A 23 -7.81 -3.09 -8.63
N HIS A 24 -7.70 -3.61 -7.42
CA HIS A 24 -8.35 -4.85 -7.03
C HIS A 24 -9.87 -4.78 -7.15
N GLY A 25 -10.49 -3.66 -6.74
CA GLY A 25 -11.93 -3.46 -6.90
C GLY A 25 -12.39 -3.64 -8.35
N PHE A 26 -11.65 -3.10 -9.31
CA PHE A 26 -11.92 -3.30 -10.73
C PHE A 26 -11.63 -4.72 -11.19
N VAL A 27 -10.55 -5.35 -10.72
CA VAL A 27 -10.23 -6.76 -11.04
C VAL A 27 -11.34 -7.69 -10.55
N THR A 28 -11.79 -7.54 -9.30
CA THR A 28 -12.91 -8.33 -8.76
C THR A 28 -14.19 -8.10 -9.56
N TYR A 29 -14.48 -6.85 -9.94
CA TYR A 29 -15.61 -6.54 -10.81
C TYR A 29 -15.51 -7.24 -12.17
N ALA A 30 -14.32 -7.27 -12.78
CA ALA A 30 -14.07 -7.92 -14.05
C ALA A 30 -14.14 -9.46 -13.97
N LEU A 31 -13.71 -10.06 -12.88
CA LEU A 31 -13.74 -11.50 -12.71
C LEU A 31 -15.18 -12.01 -12.53
N ASP A 32 -16.07 -11.22 -11.94
CA ASP A 32 -17.50 -11.52 -11.85
C ASP A 32 -18.20 -11.34 -13.21
N LYS A 33 -18.37 -12.45 -13.94
CA LYS A 33 -18.99 -12.45 -15.28
C LYS A 33 -20.46 -12.04 -15.27
N ALA A 34 -21.13 -12.07 -14.11
CA ALA A 34 -22.51 -11.61 -13.98
C ALA A 34 -22.62 -10.08 -13.95
N LYS A 35 -21.51 -9.36 -13.73
CA LYS A 35 -21.51 -7.90 -13.78
C LYS A 35 -21.78 -7.37 -15.19
N PRO A 36 -22.45 -6.20 -15.29
CA PRO A 36 -22.72 -5.53 -16.57
C PRO A 36 -21.49 -5.33 -17.45
N ILE A 37 -21.74 -4.99 -18.72
CA ILE A 37 -20.70 -4.58 -19.65
C ILE A 37 -19.95 -3.38 -19.09
N VAL A 38 -18.63 -3.41 -19.22
CA VAL A 38 -17.72 -2.38 -18.75
C VAL A 38 -17.96 -1.09 -19.53
N SER A 39 -18.21 0.00 -18.81
CA SER A 39 -18.31 1.33 -19.44
C SER A 39 -16.92 1.84 -19.86
N VAL A 40 -16.88 2.74 -20.84
CA VAL A 40 -15.62 3.40 -21.26
C VAL A 40 -14.99 4.15 -20.08
N GLU A 41 -15.81 4.79 -19.25
CA GLU A 41 -15.34 5.51 -18.07
C GLU A 41 -14.66 4.59 -17.05
N GLN A 42 -15.24 3.41 -16.78
CA GLN A 42 -14.62 2.43 -15.88
C GLN A 42 -13.29 1.94 -16.44
N GLU A 43 -13.21 1.70 -17.75
CA GLU A 43 -11.97 1.30 -18.42
C GLU A 43 -10.88 2.38 -18.29
N ASN A 44 -11.25 3.65 -18.47
CA ASN A 44 -10.34 4.78 -18.31
C ASN A 44 -9.81 4.88 -16.87
N GLN A 45 -10.70 4.81 -15.88
CA GLN A 45 -10.31 4.85 -14.46
C GLN A 45 -9.40 3.68 -14.08
N PHE A 46 -9.67 2.49 -14.60
CA PHE A 46 -8.81 1.33 -14.39
C PHE A 46 -7.41 1.56 -14.96
N THR A 47 -7.32 2.02 -16.20
CA THR A 47 -6.03 2.24 -16.87
C THR A 47 -5.23 3.37 -16.23
N GLU A 48 -5.89 4.42 -15.74
CA GLU A 48 -5.28 5.50 -14.96
C GLU A 48 -4.63 4.96 -13.67
N ILE A 49 -5.38 4.20 -12.87
CA ILE A 49 -4.88 3.64 -11.60
C ILE A 49 -3.74 2.66 -11.85
N ARG A 50 -3.86 1.82 -12.88
CA ARG A 50 -2.78 0.94 -13.31
C ARG A 50 -1.53 1.73 -13.72
N GLY A 51 -1.71 2.85 -14.43
CA GLY A 51 -0.63 3.75 -14.83
C GLY A 51 0.10 4.36 -13.64
N ILE A 52 -0.66 4.85 -12.65
CA ILE A 52 -0.13 5.35 -11.37
C ILE A 52 0.70 4.26 -10.70
N LEU A 53 0.16 3.04 -10.56
CA LEU A 53 0.87 1.92 -9.94
C LEU A 53 2.15 1.55 -10.72
N LEU A 54 2.13 1.56 -12.04
CA LEU A 54 3.33 1.29 -12.85
C LEU A 54 4.42 2.34 -12.64
N GLN A 55 4.06 3.60 -12.46
CA GLN A 55 5.00 4.70 -12.27
C GLN A 55 5.55 4.77 -10.85
N GLU A 56 4.70 4.55 -9.84
CA GLU A 56 5.05 4.80 -8.44
C GLU A 56 5.61 3.56 -7.72
N SER A 57 5.27 2.34 -8.15
CA SER A 57 5.57 1.13 -7.37
C SER A 57 7.06 0.92 -7.15
N GLU A 58 7.90 1.14 -8.16
CA GLU A 58 9.34 0.89 -8.04
C GLU A 58 9.97 1.86 -7.02
N HIS A 59 9.66 3.15 -7.12
CA HIS A 59 10.12 4.15 -6.16
C HIS A 59 9.65 3.84 -4.74
N VAL A 60 8.36 3.52 -4.55
CA VAL A 60 7.83 3.19 -3.21
C VAL A 60 8.47 1.91 -2.66
N PHE A 61 8.74 0.91 -3.50
CA PHE A 61 9.38 -0.31 -3.05
C PHE A 61 10.86 -0.10 -2.73
N GLU A 62 11.56 0.79 -3.44
CA GLU A 62 12.93 1.16 -3.12
C GLU A 62 13.02 1.88 -1.76
N GLU A 63 12.19 2.90 -1.54
CA GLU A 63 12.13 3.66 -0.28
C GLU A 63 11.80 2.78 0.94
N LEU A 64 11.10 1.66 0.73
CA LEU A 64 10.66 0.76 1.78
C LEU A 64 11.46 -0.55 1.87
N ASP A 65 12.50 -0.71 1.06
CA ASP A 65 13.31 -1.94 0.97
C ASP A 65 12.46 -3.20 0.64
N LEU A 66 11.59 -3.07 -0.38
CA LEU A 66 10.63 -4.10 -0.82
C LEU A 66 10.85 -4.59 -2.25
N VAL A 67 11.80 -4.01 -2.99
CA VAL A 67 12.02 -4.32 -4.42
C VAL A 67 12.20 -5.82 -4.66
N GLU A 68 13.13 -6.46 -3.93
CA GLU A 68 13.41 -7.89 -4.07
C GLU A 68 12.17 -8.75 -3.76
N ALA A 69 11.38 -8.34 -2.77
CA ALA A 69 10.21 -9.09 -2.33
C ALA A 69 9.02 -8.94 -3.29
N LEU A 70 8.86 -7.78 -3.92
CA LEU A 70 7.60 -7.38 -4.54
C LEU A 70 7.65 -7.01 -6.02
N SER A 71 8.76 -6.49 -6.57
CA SER A 71 8.74 -5.91 -7.92
C SER A 71 8.28 -6.90 -8.99
N ALA A 72 8.77 -8.15 -8.96
CA ALA A 72 8.33 -9.17 -9.93
C ALA A 72 6.83 -9.51 -9.81
N LYS A 73 6.32 -9.64 -8.58
CA LYS A 73 4.92 -10.00 -8.31
C LYS A 73 3.98 -8.86 -8.65
N ALA A 74 4.35 -7.64 -8.30
CA ALA A 74 3.60 -6.44 -8.65
C ALA A 74 3.54 -6.28 -10.17
N MET A 75 4.66 -6.45 -10.87
CA MET A 75 4.70 -6.38 -12.33
C MET A 75 3.83 -7.47 -12.97
N ASN A 76 3.84 -8.69 -12.45
CA ASN A 76 2.96 -9.76 -12.91
C ASN A 76 1.47 -9.42 -12.82
N VAL A 77 1.05 -8.80 -11.71
CA VAL A 77 -0.33 -8.31 -11.56
C VAL A 77 -0.62 -7.26 -12.63
N LEU A 78 0.23 -6.23 -12.74
CA LEU A 78 0.01 -5.09 -13.64
C LEU A 78 0.05 -5.49 -15.14
N GLN A 79 0.75 -6.57 -15.48
CA GLN A 79 0.79 -7.13 -16.83
C GLN A 79 -0.42 -8.00 -17.17
N ARG A 80 -1.02 -8.69 -16.19
CA ARG A 80 -2.27 -9.47 -16.41
C ARG A 80 -3.51 -8.59 -16.34
N ALA A 81 -3.45 -7.55 -15.52
CA ALA A 81 -4.49 -6.55 -15.35
C ALA A 81 -4.25 -5.35 -16.29
N THR A 82 -4.18 -5.58 -17.60
CA THR A 82 -3.95 -4.51 -18.60
C THR A 82 -5.17 -3.66 -18.91
N SER A 83 -6.36 -4.27 -18.86
CA SER A 83 -7.67 -3.65 -19.05
C SER A 83 -8.72 -4.47 -18.28
N ILE A 84 -9.87 -3.86 -17.96
CA ILE A 84 -11.00 -4.59 -17.36
C ILE A 84 -11.49 -5.67 -18.33
N ARG A 85 -11.55 -5.37 -19.64
CA ARG A 85 -11.89 -6.37 -20.67
C ARG A 85 -10.88 -7.51 -20.73
N GLY A 86 -9.59 -7.22 -20.70
CA GLY A 86 -8.54 -8.25 -20.66
C GLY A 86 -8.65 -9.15 -19.42
N VAL A 87 -8.94 -8.55 -18.24
CA VAL A 87 -9.20 -9.33 -17.02
C VAL A 87 -10.46 -10.19 -17.17
N ARG A 88 -11.50 -9.71 -17.86
CA ARG A 88 -12.69 -10.52 -18.18
C ARG A 88 -12.39 -11.70 -19.11
N GLU A 89 -11.31 -11.68 -19.85
CA GLU A 89 -10.95 -12.73 -20.81
C GLU A 89 -9.95 -13.74 -20.25
N LEU A 90 -9.38 -13.49 -19.06
CA LEU A 90 -8.45 -14.40 -18.42
C LEU A 90 -9.06 -15.79 -18.22
N SER A 91 -8.26 -16.81 -18.53
CA SER A 91 -8.54 -18.19 -18.17
C SER A 91 -8.57 -18.37 -16.65
N VAL A 92 -9.12 -19.50 -16.20
CA VAL A 92 -9.15 -19.85 -14.77
C VAL A 92 -7.73 -19.91 -14.19
N ASP A 93 -6.76 -20.42 -14.94
CA ASP A 93 -5.37 -20.54 -14.46
C ASP A 93 -4.63 -19.20 -14.45
N GLU A 94 -4.94 -18.29 -15.37
CA GLU A 94 -4.44 -16.92 -15.31
C GLU A 94 -5.07 -16.13 -14.16
N THR A 95 -6.35 -16.35 -13.91
CA THR A 95 -7.07 -15.76 -12.77
C THR A 95 -6.43 -16.19 -11.45
N ARG A 96 -6.19 -17.49 -11.25
CA ARG A 96 -5.51 -17.99 -10.05
C ARG A 96 -4.11 -17.39 -9.88
N ARG A 97 -3.35 -17.27 -10.96
CA ARG A 97 -2.00 -16.65 -10.92
C ARG A 97 -2.07 -15.17 -10.56
N LEU A 98 -3.02 -14.44 -11.14
CA LEU A 98 -3.29 -13.05 -10.79
C LEU A 98 -3.61 -12.91 -9.29
N GLU A 99 -4.50 -13.75 -8.76
CA GLU A 99 -4.88 -13.75 -7.34
C GLU A 99 -3.70 -14.11 -6.42
N MET A 100 -2.86 -15.07 -6.81
CA MET A 100 -1.68 -15.44 -6.03
C MET A 100 -0.66 -14.30 -5.93
N ASP A 101 -0.32 -13.68 -7.07
CA ASP A 101 0.63 -12.57 -7.09
C ASP A 101 0.04 -11.34 -6.38
N TRP A 102 -1.26 -11.08 -6.58
CA TRP A 102 -2.01 -10.05 -5.85
C TRP A 102 -1.90 -10.22 -4.33
N ASN A 103 -2.23 -11.41 -3.84
CA ASN A 103 -2.22 -11.72 -2.40
C ASN A 103 -0.83 -11.57 -1.80
N ALA A 104 0.22 -11.96 -2.53
CA ALA A 104 1.59 -11.81 -2.06
C ALA A 104 1.99 -10.33 -1.93
N VAL A 105 1.64 -9.49 -2.91
CA VAL A 105 1.87 -8.03 -2.86
C VAL A 105 1.11 -7.42 -1.69
N PHE A 106 -0.19 -7.67 -1.61
CA PHE A 106 -1.05 -7.05 -0.60
C PHE A 106 -0.66 -7.47 0.83
N THR A 107 -0.30 -8.73 1.02
CA THR A 107 0.14 -9.26 2.32
C THR A 107 1.41 -8.57 2.81
N LYS A 108 2.45 -8.49 1.96
CA LYS A 108 3.72 -7.88 2.34
C LYS A 108 3.56 -6.40 2.65
N ILE A 109 2.84 -5.66 1.79
CA ILE A 109 2.50 -4.26 2.01
C ILE A 109 1.77 -4.07 3.35
N GLY A 110 0.79 -4.93 3.64
CA GLY A 110 0.04 -4.89 4.90
C GLY A 110 0.91 -5.12 6.14
N VAL A 111 1.83 -6.08 6.08
CA VAL A 111 2.80 -6.35 7.15
C VAL A 111 3.69 -5.13 7.40
N VAL A 112 4.28 -4.56 6.35
CA VAL A 112 5.15 -3.38 6.44
C VAL A 112 4.37 -2.19 7.02
N GLN A 113 3.13 -1.98 6.57
CA GLN A 113 2.29 -0.91 7.09
C GLN A 113 2.00 -1.09 8.59
N GLY A 114 1.78 -2.32 9.04
CA GLY A 114 1.64 -2.66 10.46
C GLY A 114 2.90 -2.34 11.27
N GLN A 115 4.07 -2.70 10.73
CA GLN A 115 5.38 -2.43 11.36
C GLN A 115 5.64 -0.92 11.50
N LEU A 116 5.42 -0.14 10.44
CA LEU A 116 5.61 1.31 10.48
C LEU A 116 4.63 1.98 11.47
N LYS A 117 3.37 1.56 11.49
CA LYS A 117 2.37 2.05 12.46
C LYS A 117 2.78 1.72 13.91
N ALA A 118 3.32 0.53 14.16
CA ALA A 118 3.81 0.14 15.47
C ALA A 118 5.01 1.00 15.91
N ARG A 119 5.99 1.21 15.03
CA ARG A 119 7.15 2.10 15.28
C ARG A 119 6.70 3.53 15.60
N LYS A 120 5.72 4.07 14.85
CA LYS A 120 5.18 5.42 15.12
C LYS A 120 4.59 5.51 16.53
N LYS A 121 3.79 4.52 16.94
CA LYS A 121 3.18 4.46 18.27
C LYS A 121 4.24 4.40 19.38
N GLU A 122 5.32 3.65 19.17
CA GLU A 122 6.42 3.53 20.13
C GLU A 122 7.20 4.84 20.30
N LEU A 123 7.50 5.54 19.21
CA LEU A 123 8.18 6.85 19.27
C LEU A 123 7.32 7.91 19.96
N SER A 124 6.01 7.90 19.71
CA SER A 124 5.07 8.78 20.40
C SER A 124 5.00 8.49 21.90
N SER A 125 4.91 7.21 22.31
CA SER A 125 4.83 6.86 23.74
C SER A 125 6.10 7.21 24.52
N ARG A 126 7.28 6.99 23.93
CA ARG A 126 8.58 7.41 24.50
C ARG A 126 8.67 8.92 24.67
N THR A 127 8.19 9.68 23.68
CA THR A 127 8.18 11.16 23.75
C THR A 127 7.28 11.66 24.88
N SER A 128 6.04 11.15 24.98
CA SER A 128 5.11 11.52 26.06
C SER A 128 5.66 11.21 27.45
N PHE A 129 6.36 10.08 27.59
CA PHE A 129 7.01 9.71 28.85
C PHE A 129 8.17 10.66 29.20
N ALA A 130 9.04 10.96 28.23
CA ALA A 130 10.15 11.90 28.42
C ALA A 130 9.68 13.31 28.79
N GLU A 131 8.64 13.82 28.13
CA GLU A 131 8.02 15.11 28.47
C GLU A 131 7.39 15.11 29.86
N SER A 132 6.76 14.01 30.27
CA SER A 132 6.17 13.86 31.61
C SER A 132 7.25 13.85 32.70
N LEU A 133 8.35 13.12 32.49
CA LEU A 133 9.48 13.13 33.42
C LEU A 133 10.14 14.51 33.48
N ALA A 134 10.34 15.18 32.35
CA ALA A 134 10.92 16.51 32.31
C ALA A 134 10.08 17.54 33.09
N ARG A 135 8.75 17.46 33.07
CA ARG A 135 7.89 18.30 33.93
C ARG A 135 8.06 17.98 35.41
N ILE A 136 8.08 16.70 35.78
CA ILE A 136 8.19 16.27 37.17
C ILE A 136 9.56 16.66 37.77
N PHE A 137 10.64 16.48 37.03
CA PHE A 137 11.99 16.80 37.49
C PHE A 137 12.35 18.29 37.31
N GLY A 138 11.81 18.97 36.29
CA GLY A 138 12.00 20.41 36.08
C GLY A 138 11.25 21.30 37.08
N GLN A 139 10.17 20.81 37.71
CA GLN A 139 9.51 21.50 38.82
C GLN A 139 10.29 21.43 40.14
N ARG A 140 11.25 20.50 40.28
CA ARG A 140 12.00 20.28 41.52
C ARG A 140 13.21 21.22 41.68
N THR A 141 13.62 21.93 40.64
CA THR A 141 14.79 22.83 40.66
C THR A 141 14.43 24.31 40.80
N ALA A 142 13.14 24.67 40.89
CA ALA A 142 12.66 26.05 41.02
C ALA A 142 12.13 26.42 42.42
N GLY A 143 12.31 25.54 43.41
CA GLY A 143 11.87 25.75 44.80
C GLY A 143 12.95 25.30 45.78
N GLY A 144 14.03 26.07 45.87
CA GLY A 144 15.10 25.93 46.86
C GLY A 144 15.67 27.31 47.19
#